data_AF-A0A350EXT9-F1
#
_entry.id   AF-A0A350EXT9-F1
#
_cell.length_a   1.000
_cell.length_b   1.000
_cell.length_c   1.000
_cell.angle_alpha   90.00
_cell.angle_beta   90.00
_cell.angle_gamma   90.00
#
_symmetry.space_group_name_H-M   'P 1'
#
loop_
_entity.id
_entity.type
_entity.pdbx_description
1 polymer ?
#
loop_
_entity_poly.entity_id
_entity_poly.type
_entity_poly.pdbx_seq_one_letter_code
_entity_poly.pdbx_strand_id
1 'polypeptide(L)'
;REGEFIFNARTTRVKTISVSRTSITAGLSEATSPAMQANLTIQFPRSNQFGLRLDVPDQKTRAGIELVRGTDGWSLNGGLTWQTNRADVSGSLGSDGWLPESLDVTADGWRVPAERLGLDGYRELIGGFKLGWTNRQYRFSVRGDAVPTVDNPLVPDRITIDIAGLGNFEALAVERLDIATPALQATLSDPLAIDFTGRMLVPEATLRVSADFIPADGLPF
;
A
#
# COMPACT_ATOMS: atom_id res chain seq x y z
N ARG A 1 21.17 25.21 -4.50
CA ARG A 1 21.70 24.54 -5.70
C ARG A 1 20.59 23.62 -6.18
N GLU A 2 20.12 23.79 -7.40
CA GLU A 2 19.20 22.85 -8.02
C GLU A 2 19.97 21.58 -8.38
N GLY A 3 19.34 20.42 -8.20
CA GLY A 3 19.92 19.12 -8.52
C GLY A 3 18.88 18.26 -9.23
N GLU A 4 19.32 17.45 -10.18
CA GLU A 4 18.48 16.53 -10.92
C GLU A 4 18.86 15.10 -10.53
N PHE A 5 17.85 14.28 -10.24
CA PHE A 5 18.02 12.86 -10.00
C PHE A 5 17.11 12.09 -10.94
N ILE A 6 17.69 11.07 -11.60
CA ILE A 6 16.94 10.16 -12.47
C ILE A 6 16.73 8.87 -11.69
N PHE A 7 15.46 8.52 -11.47
CA PHE A 7 15.07 7.25 -10.87
C PHE A 7 14.00 6.60 -11.73
N ASN A 8 14.20 5.34 -12.14
CA ASN A 8 13.27 4.58 -12.99
C ASN A 8 12.79 5.36 -14.23
N ALA A 9 13.72 5.96 -14.98
CA ALA A 9 13.45 6.79 -16.17
C ALA A 9 12.56 8.02 -15.93
N ARG A 10 12.35 8.41 -14.66
CA ARG A 10 11.67 9.65 -14.29
C ARG A 10 12.66 10.67 -13.77
N THR A 11 12.57 11.89 -14.27
CA THR A 11 13.36 13.04 -13.80
C THR A 11 12.65 13.67 -12.60
N THR A 12 13.25 13.53 -11.43
CA THR A 12 12.88 14.30 -10.23
C THR A 12 13.87 15.45 -10.06
N ARG A 13 13.34 16.67 -10.02
CA ARG A 13 14.11 17.89 -9.77
C ARG A 13 13.99 18.28 -8.31
N VAL A 14 15.11 18.61 -7.70
CA VAL A 14 15.14 19.21 -6.37
C VAL A 14 15.16 20.73 -6.55
N LYS A 15 14.02 21.37 -6.27
CA LYS A 15 13.83 22.82 -6.40
C LYS A 15 14.54 23.57 -5.28
N THR A 16 14.40 23.06 -4.05
CA THR A 16 14.94 23.69 -2.85
C THR A 16 15.54 22.66 -1.93
N ILE A 17 16.64 23.03 -1.28
CA ILE A 17 17.22 22.27 -0.17
C ILE A 17 17.52 23.28 0.93
N SER A 18 17.02 23.01 2.13
CA SER A 18 17.36 23.75 3.34
C SER A 18 17.94 22.76 4.35
N VAL A 19 19.08 23.12 4.93
CA VAL A 19 19.77 22.32 5.93
C VAL A 19 19.89 23.14 7.20
N SER A 20 19.50 22.55 8.31
CA SER A 20 19.68 23.11 9.65
C SER A 20 20.50 22.14 10.51
N ARG A 21 20.75 22.51 11.77
CA ARG A 21 21.44 21.63 12.73
C ARG A 21 20.67 20.35 13.05
N THR A 22 19.36 20.33 12.83
CA THR A 22 18.47 19.24 13.27
C THR A 22 17.53 18.74 12.17
N SER A 23 17.66 19.28 10.96
CA SER A 23 16.80 18.88 9.85
C SER A 23 17.40 19.12 8.47
N ILE A 24 16.95 18.33 7.51
CA ILE A 24 17.11 18.56 6.07
C ILE A 24 15.70 18.61 5.48
N THR A 25 15.39 19.66 4.72
CA THR A 25 14.14 19.77 3.97
C THR A 25 14.45 19.94 2.50
N ALA A 26 13.79 19.16 1.66
CA ALA A 26 13.91 19.22 0.21
C ALA A 26 12.52 19.38 -0.44
N GLY A 27 12.39 20.39 -1.30
CA GLY A 27 11.26 20.54 -2.21
C GLY A 27 11.53 19.80 -3.51
N LEU A 28 10.71 18.82 -3.81
CA LEU A 28 10.82 17.93 -4.96
C LEU A 28 9.73 18.28 -5.98
N SER A 29 10.09 18.18 -7.26
CA SER A 29 9.12 18.26 -8.36
C SER A 29 9.46 17.28 -9.46
N GLU A 30 8.46 16.59 -9.98
CA GLU A 30 8.60 15.75 -11.15
C GLU A 30 8.27 16.53 -12.42
N ALA A 31 9.05 16.34 -13.48
CA ALA A 31 8.89 17.10 -14.73
C ALA A 31 7.80 16.52 -15.66
N THR A 32 7.27 15.35 -15.37
CA THR A 32 6.24 14.66 -16.18
C THR A 32 4.84 15.16 -15.84
N SER A 33 3.95 15.19 -16.84
CA SER A 33 2.55 15.57 -16.65
C SER A 33 1.73 14.38 -16.13
N PRO A 34 0.90 14.54 -15.07
CA PRO A 34 0.76 15.76 -14.26
C PRO A 34 1.98 15.96 -13.35
N ALA A 35 2.49 17.19 -13.28
CA ALA A 35 3.67 17.53 -12.48
C ALA A 35 3.36 17.31 -11.00
N MET A 36 4.10 16.40 -10.35
CA MET A 36 3.94 16.13 -8.93
C MET A 36 4.88 17.01 -8.12
N GLN A 37 4.38 17.62 -7.03
CA GLN A 37 5.19 18.33 -6.05
C GLN A 37 5.18 17.60 -4.71
N ALA A 38 6.34 17.50 -4.08
CA ALA A 38 6.48 16.87 -2.77
C ALA A 38 7.48 17.60 -1.88
N ASN A 39 7.27 17.53 -0.57
CA ASN A 39 8.19 18.03 0.43
C ASN A 39 8.70 16.86 1.27
N LEU A 40 10.02 16.65 1.24
CA LEU A 40 10.70 15.68 2.07
C LEU A 40 11.37 16.40 3.24
N THR A 41 11.07 15.99 4.47
CA THR A 41 11.76 16.45 5.67
C THR A 41 12.38 15.27 6.39
N ILE A 42 13.68 15.36 6.63
CA ILE A 42 14.42 14.46 7.51
C ILE A 42 14.74 15.25 8.78
N GLN A 43 14.38 14.74 9.95
CA GLN A 43 14.61 15.35 11.25
C GLN A 43 15.54 14.45 12.06
N PHE A 44 16.47 15.04 12.78
CA PHE A 44 17.38 14.36 13.70
C PHE A 44 17.48 15.22 14.97
N PRO A 45 16.38 15.33 15.74
CA PRO A 45 16.31 16.21 16.90
C PRO A 45 17.28 15.82 18.01
N ARG A 46 17.69 14.54 18.05
CA ARG A 46 18.64 13.96 18.98
C ARG A 46 19.47 12.90 18.26
N SER A 47 20.63 12.53 18.80
CA SER A 47 21.50 11.49 18.21
C SER A 47 20.85 10.10 18.14
N ASN A 48 19.81 9.86 18.94
CA ASN A 48 19.09 8.60 19.03
C ASN A 48 17.67 8.65 18.46
N GLN A 49 17.30 9.71 17.72
CA GLN A 49 15.95 9.89 17.19
C GLN A 49 16.01 10.45 15.77
N PHE A 50 15.31 9.79 14.85
CA PHE A 50 15.23 10.17 13.44
C PHE A 50 13.76 10.24 13.01
N GLY A 51 13.40 11.31 12.34
CA GLY A 51 12.08 11.49 11.73
C GLY A 51 12.20 11.61 10.23
N LEU A 52 11.32 10.96 9.50
CA LEU A 52 11.14 11.12 8.06
C LEU A 52 9.70 11.57 7.83
N ARG A 53 9.51 12.62 7.02
CA ARG A 53 8.19 13.06 6.60
C ARG A 53 8.20 13.36 5.11
N LEU A 54 7.23 12.79 4.40
CA LEU A 54 6.93 13.08 3.02
C LEU A 54 5.54 13.69 2.95
N ASP A 55 5.40 14.85 2.32
CA ASP A 55 4.11 15.49 2.03
C ASP A 55 3.96 15.67 0.53
N VAL A 56 2.87 15.18 -0.04
CA VAL A 56 2.51 15.31 -1.47
C VAL A 56 1.14 15.99 -1.53
N PRO A 57 1.08 17.33 -1.47
CA PRO A 57 -0.16 18.07 -1.28
C PRO A 57 -1.20 17.81 -2.37
N ASP A 58 -0.77 17.75 -3.63
CA ASP A 58 -1.64 17.54 -4.79
C ASP A 58 -2.36 16.18 -4.74
N GLN A 59 -1.77 15.20 -4.05
CA GLN A 59 -2.35 13.88 -3.83
C GLN A 59 -3.02 13.74 -2.46
N LYS A 60 -3.10 14.83 -1.67
CA LYS A 60 -3.55 14.83 -0.27
C LYS A 60 -2.90 13.69 0.53
N THR A 61 -1.62 13.44 0.27
CA THR A 61 -0.88 12.32 0.82
C THR A 61 0.20 12.84 1.76
N ARG A 62 0.32 12.22 2.93
CA ARG A 62 1.43 12.45 3.85
C ARG A 62 1.87 11.14 4.46
N ALA A 63 3.17 10.89 4.47
CA ALA A 63 3.77 9.77 5.19
C ALA A 63 4.72 10.31 6.26
N GLY A 64 4.76 9.66 7.40
CA GLY A 64 5.65 9.99 8.50
C GLY A 64 6.16 8.73 9.17
N ILE A 65 7.46 8.67 9.42
CA ILE A 65 8.09 7.61 10.21
C ILE A 65 9.00 8.25 11.24
N GLU A 66 9.00 7.71 12.44
CA GLU A 66 9.86 8.05 13.54
C GLU A 66 10.60 6.79 14.00
N LEU A 67 11.91 6.92 14.12
CA LEU A 67 12.82 5.91 14.62
C LEU A 67 13.44 6.41 15.91
N VAL A 68 13.33 5.63 16.98
CA VAL A 68 13.95 5.92 18.27
C VAL A 68 14.85 4.76 18.65
N ARG A 69 16.11 5.04 18.97
CA ARG A 69 17.07 4.04 19.42
C ARG A 69 16.95 3.85 20.93
N GLY A 70 16.66 2.62 21.35
CA GLY A 70 16.71 2.14 22.72
C GLY A 70 17.97 1.32 23.01
N THR A 71 17.96 0.56 24.11
CA THR A 71 19.06 -0.35 24.47
C THR A 71 19.12 -1.57 23.56
N ASP A 72 17.96 -2.07 23.15
CA ASP A 72 17.82 -3.38 22.49
C ASP A 72 17.69 -3.25 20.96
N GLY A 73 17.67 -2.03 20.44
CA GLY A 73 17.49 -1.78 19.01
C GLY A 73 16.79 -0.46 18.71
N TRP A 74 16.06 -0.43 17.59
CA TRP A 74 15.27 0.71 17.15
C TRP A 74 13.78 0.40 17.26
N SER A 75 13.00 1.31 17.82
CA SER A 75 11.54 1.31 17.67
C SER A 75 11.14 2.19 16.49
N LEU A 76 10.23 1.69 15.66
CA LEU A 76 9.64 2.38 14.54
C LEU A 76 8.19 2.69 14.86
N ASN A 77 7.76 3.93 14.63
CA ASN A 77 6.36 4.34 14.68
C ASN A 77 6.07 5.31 13.53
N GLY A 78 4.88 5.27 12.96
CA GLY A 78 4.56 6.15 11.85
C GLY A 78 3.17 5.93 11.30
N GLY A 79 2.93 6.52 10.14
CA GLY A 79 1.70 6.32 9.40
C GLY A 79 1.70 6.99 8.05
N LEU A 80 0.67 6.65 7.28
CA LEU A 80 0.34 7.22 5.98
C LEU A 80 -1.07 7.78 6.08
N THR A 81 -1.26 9.03 5.66
CA THR A 81 -2.58 9.60 5.41
C THR A 81 -2.76 9.83 3.93
N TRP A 82 -3.89 9.42 3.38
CA TRP A 82 -4.28 9.70 2.00
C TRP A 82 -5.74 10.14 1.97
N GLN A 83 -5.99 11.39 1.57
CA GLN A 83 -7.30 12.02 1.71
C GLN A 83 -7.79 11.98 3.18
N THR A 84 -8.90 11.29 3.46
CA THR A 84 -9.45 11.07 4.80
C THR A 84 -8.97 9.75 5.42
N ASN A 85 -8.21 8.95 4.68
CA ASN A 85 -7.75 7.63 5.12
C ASN A 85 -6.46 7.72 5.91
N ARG A 86 -6.28 6.75 6.82
CA ARG A 86 -5.09 6.60 7.64
C ARG A 86 -4.67 5.14 7.71
N ALA A 87 -3.37 4.91 7.57
CA ALA A 87 -2.71 3.67 7.91
C ALA A 87 -1.66 3.99 8.98
N ASP A 88 -1.55 3.11 9.96
CA ASP A 88 -0.55 3.19 11.02
C ASP A 88 0.52 2.13 10.78
N VAL A 89 1.76 2.46 11.15
CA VAL A 89 2.88 1.53 11.11
C VAL A 89 3.63 1.56 12.43
N SER A 90 3.95 0.39 12.97
CA SER A 90 4.81 0.24 14.15
C SER A 90 5.75 -0.93 13.96
N GLY A 91 6.86 -0.98 14.68
CA GLY A 91 7.77 -2.11 14.62
C GLY A 91 9.02 -1.95 15.46
N SER A 92 9.86 -2.98 15.41
CA SER A 92 11.18 -3.00 16.04
C SER A 92 12.23 -3.49 15.05
N LEU A 93 13.42 -2.92 15.12
CA LEU A 93 14.61 -3.39 14.42
C LEU A 93 15.66 -3.75 15.46
N GLY A 94 16.38 -4.84 15.23
CA GLY A 94 17.45 -5.27 16.12
C GLY A 94 18.64 -4.29 16.13
N SER A 95 19.56 -4.50 17.07
CA SER A 95 20.82 -3.73 17.16
C SER A 95 21.73 -3.92 15.96
N ASP A 96 21.69 -5.12 15.36
CA ASP A 96 22.62 -5.59 14.33
C ASP A 96 21.90 -5.89 13.03
N GLY A 97 21.30 -4.86 12.42
CA GLY A 97 20.68 -5.01 11.10
C GLY A 97 19.74 -3.88 10.73
N TRP A 98 19.28 -3.93 9.49
CA TRP A 98 18.25 -3.03 8.95
C TRP A 98 16.89 -3.73 8.78
N LEU A 99 16.86 -5.06 8.95
CA LEU A 99 15.63 -5.82 8.86
C LEU A 99 14.82 -5.68 10.15
N PRO A 100 13.50 -5.47 10.07
CA PRO A 100 12.65 -5.46 11.24
C PRO A 100 12.61 -6.84 11.91
N GLU A 101 12.67 -6.87 13.24
CA GLU A 101 12.30 -8.02 14.05
C GLU A 101 10.78 -8.16 14.11
N SER A 102 10.09 -7.02 14.20
CA SER A 102 8.65 -6.90 14.10
C SER A 102 8.23 -5.72 13.23
N LEU A 103 7.14 -5.86 12.49
CA LEU A 103 6.49 -4.76 11.79
C LEU A 103 4.99 -5.02 11.76
N ASP A 104 4.19 -4.04 12.11
CA ASP A 104 2.76 -4.05 11.97
C ASP A 104 2.34 -2.84 11.14
N VAL A 105 1.52 -3.10 10.12
CA VAL A 105 0.89 -2.07 9.30
C VAL A 105 -0.61 -2.34 9.31
N THR A 106 -1.40 -1.35 9.67
CA THR A 106 -2.86 -1.49 9.75
C THR A 106 -3.56 -0.29 9.17
N ALA A 107 -4.65 -0.55 8.46
CA ALA A 107 -5.61 0.47 8.07
C ALA A 107 -7.02 -0.11 8.13
N ASP A 108 -7.93 0.62 8.76
CA ASP A 108 -9.33 0.24 8.88
C ASP A 108 -10.22 1.35 8.30
N GLY A 109 -11.32 0.97 7.65
CA GLY A 109 -12.27 1.92 7.05
C GLY A 109 -11.67 2.76 5.93
N TRP A 110 -10.69 2.21 5.22
CA TRP A 110 -10.05 2.83 4.07
C TRP A 110 -11.06 2.95 2.93
N ARG A 111 -11.27 4.16 2.45
CA ARG A 111 -12.22 4.53 1.40
C ARG A 111 -11.49 4.87 0.12
N VAL A 112 -11.79 4.14 -0.95
CA VAL A 112 -11.28 4.43 -2.29
C VAL A 112 -12.44 4.87 -3.17
N PRO A 113 -12.41 6.10 -3.74
CA PRO A 113 -13.44 6.53 -4.67
C PRO A 113 -13.56 5.55 -5.85
N ALA A 114 -14.80 5.23 -6.22
CA ALA A 114 -15.11 4.24 -7.25
C ALA A 114 -14.49 4.62 -8.61
N GLU A 115 -14.45 5.91 -8.91
CA GLU A 115 -13.93 6.48 -10.16
C GLU A 115 -12.42 6.23 -10.30
N ARG A 116 -11.69 6.10 -9.18
CA ARG A 116 -10.25 5.75 -9.22
C ARG A 116 -10.01 4.28 -9.52
N LEU A 117 -11.02 3.43 -9.34
CA LEU A 117 -10.97 2.00 -9.59
C LEU A 117 -11.69 1.59 -10.88
N GLY A 118 -12.30 2.54 -11.60
CA GLY A 118 -13.15 2.26 -12.76
C GLY A 118 -14.44 1.52 -12.40
N LEU A 119 -14.94 1.70 -11.17
CA LEU A 119 -16.15 1.05 -10.68
C LEU A 119 -17.38 1.92 -10.92
N ASP A 120 -17.69 2.19 -12.19
CA ASP A 120 -18.85 3.01 -12.56
C ASP A 120 -20.16 2.41 -12.02
N GLY A 121 -21.01 3.26 -11.45
CA GLY A 121 -22.25 2.80 -10.81
C GLY A 121 -22.09 2.28 -9.39
N TYR A 122 -20.90 2.31 -8.81
CA TYR A 122 -20.64 1.96 -7.40
C TYR A 122 -20.29 3.17 -6.55
N ARG A 123 -20.60 3.08 -5.25
CA ARG A 123 -20.05 3.97 -4.23
C ARG A 123 -18.59 3.61 -3.98
N GLU A 124 -17.94 4.41 -3.13
CA GLU A 124 -16.57 4.15 -2.68
C GLU A 124 -16.40 2.70 -2.16
N LEU A 125 -15.25 2.11 -2.51
CA LEU A 125 -14.80 0.86 -1.92
C LEU A 125 -14.34 1.14 -0.50
N ILE A 126 -15.00 0.55 0.49
CA ILE A 126 -14.67 0.66 1.91
C ILE A 126 -14.03 -0.64 2.36
N GLY A 127 -12.84 -0.55 2.94
CA GLY A 127 -12.06 -1.73 3.28
C GLY A 127 -11.03 -1.48 4.36
N GLY A 128 -10.09 -2.42 4.44
CA GLY A 128 -8.97 -2.33 5.36
C GLY A 128 -7.92 -3.36 5.03
N PHE A 129 -6.71 -3.14 5.53
CA PHE A 129 -5.62 -4.07 5.39
C PHE A 129 -4.83 -4.19 6.68
N LYS A 130 -4.23 -5.36 6.88
CA LYS A 130 -3.31 -5.64 7.96
C LYS A 130 -2.13 -6.39 7.38
N LEU A 131 -0.93 -6.03 7.81
CA LEU A 131 0.32 -6.72 7.54
C LEU A 131 1.08 -6.82 8.86
N GLY A 132 1.33 -8.03 9.32
CA GLY A 132 2.21 -8.29 10.46
C GLY A 132 3.45 -9.02 9.98
N TRP A 133 4.61 -8.66 10.52
CA TRP A 133 5.91 -9.29 10.30
C TRP A 133 6.48 -9.67 11.65
N THR A 134 6.88 -10.93 11.81
CA THR A 134 7.60 -11.41 12.98
C THR A 134 8.35 -12.68 12.62
N ASN A 135 9.50 -12.92 13.26
CA ASN A 135 10.26 -14.16 13.07
C ASN A 135 10.56 -14.49 11.59
N ARG A 136 10.88 -13.46 10.80
CA ARG A 136 11.16 -13.54 9.35
C ARG A 136 9.98 -14.01 8.49
N GLN A 137 8.78 -13.95 9.02
CA GLN A 137 7.55 -14.27 8.33
C GLN A 137 6.63 -13.07 8.36
N TYR A 138 5.79 -12.93 7.33
CA TYR A 138 4.66 -12.01 7.34
C TYR A 138 3.33 -12.74 7.22
N ARG A 139 2.30 -12.09 7.74
CA ARG A 139 0.89 -12.40 7.48
C ARG A 139 0.20 -11.14 7.01
N PHE A 140 -0.66 -11.26 6.02
CA PHE A 140 -1.44 -10.14 5.53
C PHE A 140 -2.91 -10.51 5.38
N SER A 141 -3.76 -9.49 5.43
CA SER A 141 -5.16 -9.58 5.07
C SER A 141 -5.62 -8.27 4.45
N VAL A 142 -6.42 -8.36 3.40
CA VAL A 142 -7.08 -7.23 2.73
C VAL A 142 -8.55 -7.56 2.64
N ARG A 143 -9.40 -6.60 3.02
CA ARG A 143 -10.85 -6.69 2.82
C ARG A 143 -11.37 -5.43 2.17
N GLY A 144 -12.39 -5.56 1.34
CA GLY A 144 -13.01 -4.45 0.65
C GLY A 144 -14.45 -4.76 0.30
N ASP A 145 -15.26 -3.70 0.29
CA ASP A 145 -16.68 -3.76 0.00
C ASP A 145 -17.13 -2.51 -0.75
N ALA A 146 -17.90 -2.66 -1.82
CA ALA A 146 -18.57 -1.55 -2.48
C ALA A 146 -20.01 -1.91 -2.82
N VAL A 147 -20.90 -0.92 -2.67
CA VAL A 147 -22.33 -1.06 -2.97
C VAL A 147 -22.70 -0.16 -4.14
N PRO A 148 -23.70 -0.52 -4.97
CA PRO A 148 -24.19 0.32 -6.06
C PRO A 148 -24.62 1.73 -5.60
N THR A 149 -24.46 2.72 -6.47
CA THR A 149 -24.94 4.10 -6.23
C THR A 149 -26.45 4.20 -6.30
N VAL A 150 -27.05 3.42 -7.19
CA VAL A 150 -28.50 3.35 -7.43
C VAL A 150 -28.97 1.93 -7.19
N ASP A 151 -30.15 1.78 -6.61
CA ASP A 151 -30.87 0.50 -6.57
C ASP A 151 -31.39 0.22 -8.00
N ASN A 152 -30.48 -0.28 -8.83
CA ASN A 152 -30.72 -0.61 -10.23
C ASN A 152 -30.57 -2.13 -10.36
N PRO A 153 -31.63 -2.86 -10.73
CA PRO A 153 -31.54 -4.32 -10.92
C PRO A 153 -30.55 -4.76 -12.01
N LEU A 154 -30.02 -3.81 -12.80
CA LEU A 154 -28.96 -4.04 -13.79
C LEU A 154 -27.54 -3.88 -13.23
N VAL A 155 -27.36 -3.32 -12.03
CA VAL A 155 -26.05 -3.18 -11.37
C VAL A 155 -25.95 -4.26 -10.29
N PRO A 156 -24.95 -5.16 -10.34
CA PRO A 156 -24.87 -6.25 -9.38
C PRO A 156 -24.76 -5.77 -7.94
N ASP A 157 -25.41 -6.51 -7.05
CA ASP A 157 -25.74 -6.11 -5.69
C ASP A 157 -24.57 -5.59 -4.86
N ARG A 158 -23.35 -6.12 -5.08
CA ARG A 158 -22.19 -5.82 -4.24
C ARG A 158 -20.88 -6.24 -4.89
N ILE A 159 -19.82 -5.48 -4.62
CA ILE A 159 -18.43 -5.91 -4.81
C ILE A 159 -17.86 -6.31 -3.46
N THR A 160 -17.27 -7.49 -3.36
CA THR A 160 -16.57 -7.97 -2.17
C THR A 160 -15.18 -8.46 -2.52
N ILE A 161 -14.23 -8.17 -1.64
CA ILE A 161 -12.83 -8.61 -1.72
C ILE A 161 -12.43 -9.13 -0.34
N ASP A 162 -11.95 -10.36 -0.26
CA ASP A 162 -11.25 -10.89 0.92
C ASP A 162 -10.03 -11.69 0.46
N ILE A 163 -8.85 -11.17 0.80
CA ILE A 163 -7.57 -11.80 0.47
C ILE A 163 -6.79 -11.95 1.77
N ALA A 164 -6.23 -13.12 2.02
CA ALA A 164 -5.33 -13.34 3.14
C ALA A 164 -4.24 -14.35 2.79
N GLY A 165 -3.12 -14.21 3.48
CA GLY A 165 -2.00 -15.11 3.29
C GLY A 165 -0.86 -14.84 4.24
N LEU A 166 0.22 -15.58 4.01
CA LEU A 166 1.46 -15.49 4.76
C LEU A 166 2.65 -15.69 3.84
N GLY A 167 3.84 -15.38 4.31
CA GLY A 167 5.05 -15.63 3.54
C GLY A 167 6.30 -15.23 4.28
N ASN A 168 7.40 -15.21 3.54
CA ASN A 168 8.71 -14.76 3.98
C ASN A 168 9.46 -14.16 2.78
N PHE A 169 10.78 -13.96 2.89
CA PHE A 169 11.57 -13.42 1.78
C PHE A 169 11.79 -14.37 0.61
N GLU A 170 11.35 -15.62 0.71
CA GLU A 170 11.57 -16.68 -0.29
C GLU A 170 10.27 -17.08 -0.98
N ALA A 171 9.15 -17.01 -0.27
CA ALA A 171 7.86 -17.51 -0.72
C ALA A 171 6.66 -16.73 -0.19
N LEU A 172 5.56 -16.86 -0.93
CA LEU A 172 4.24 -16.34 -0.61
C LEU A 172 3.23 -17.50 -0.66
N ALA A 173 2.41 -17.60 0.38
CA ALA A 173 1.24 -18.46 0.43
C ALA A 173 -0.03 -17.61 0.52
N VAL A 174 -0.93 -17.76 -0.43
CA VAL A 174 -2.27 -17.18 -0.40
C VAL A 174 -3.19 -18.24 0.20
N GLU A 175 -3.71 -17.97 1.38
CA GLU A 175 -4.60 -18.87 2.13
C GLU A 175 -6.06 -18.63 1.78
N ARG A 176 -6.41 -17.40 1.42
CA ARG A 176 -7.76 -17.01 1.00
C ARG A 176 -7.69 -15.99 -0.12
N LEU A 177 -8.51 -16.21 -1.13
CA LEU A 177 -8.79 -15.25 -2.18
C LEU A 177 -10.24 -15.46 -2.58
N ASP A 178 -11.07 -14.49 -2.22
CA ASP A 178 -12.47 -14.41 -2.58
C ASP A 178 -12.75 -13.01 -3.11
N ILE A 179 -13.02 -12.95 -4.42
CA ILE A 179 -13.34 -11.71 -5.12
C ILE A 179 -14.68 -11.95 -5.81
N ALA A 180 -15.67 -11.12 -5.48
CA ALA A 180 -16.94 -11.10 -6.19
C ALA A 180 -17.19 -9.69 -6.70
N THR A 181 -17.30 -9.57 -8.01
CA THR A 181 -17.63 -8.35 -8.74
C THR A 181 -18.59 -8.70 -9.88
N PRO A 182 -19.23 -7.69 -10.53
CA PRO A 182 -20.01 -7.90 -11.74
C PRO A 182 -19.32 -8.72 -12.82
N ALA A 183 -18.05 -8.38 -13.10
CA ALA A 183 -17.31 -8.91 -14.25
C ALA A 183 -16.38 -10.07 -13.88
N LEU A 184 -16.16 -10.31 -12.59
CA LEU A 184 -15.18 -11.26 -12.10
C LEU A 184 -15.65 -11.87 -10.78
N GLN A 185 -15.71 -13.19 -10.77
CA GLN A 185 -15.73 -14.02 -9.57
C GLN A 185 -14.45 -14.84 -9.54
N ALA A 186 -13.69 -14.75 -8.46
CA ALA A 186 -12.50 -15.55 -8.25
C ALA A 186 -12.49 -16.11 -6.82
N THR A 187 -12.41 -17.43 -6.71
CA THR A 187 -12.31 -18.12 -5.41
C THR A 187 -11.19 -19.14 -5.46
N LEU A 188 -10.29 -19.05 -4.49
CA LEU A 188 -9.26 -20.05 -4.25
C LEU A 188 -9.83 -21.16 -3.35
N SER A 189 -9.87 -22.40 -3.88
CA SER A 189 -10.43 -23.55 -3.15
C SER A 189 -9.44 -24.15 -2.15
N ASP A 190 -8.14 -24.07 -2.46
CA ASP A 190 -7.03 -24.61 -1.67
C ASP A 190 -5.88 -23.61 -1.62
N PRO A 191 -5.13 -23.50 -0.50
CA PRO A 191 -4.03 -22.56 -0.40
C PRO A 191 -3.01 -22.71 -1.54
N LEU A 192 -2.62 -21.60 -2.14
CA LEU A 192 -1.60 -21.53 -3.18
C LEU A 192 -0.30 -21.05 -2.56
N ALA A 193 0.78 -21.81 -2.70
CA ALA A 193 2.12 -21.36 -2.31
C ALA A 193 3.08 -21.35 -3.49
N ILE A 194 3.79 -20.25 -3.66
CA ILE A 194 4.74 -20.01 -4.75
C ILE A 194 6.01 -19.36 -4.19
N ASP A 195 7.17 -19.76 -4.68
CA ASP A 195 8.41 -19.05 -4.41
C ASP A 195 8.62 -17.88 -5.39
N PHE A 196 9.51 -16.95 -5.06
CA PHE A 196 9.77 -15.80 -5.93
C PHE A 196 10.55 -16.15 -7.22
N THR A 197 10.85 -17.43 -7.46
CA THR A 197 11.35 -17.92 -8.75
C THR A 197 10.22 -18.40 -9.67
N GLY A 198 8.99 -18.42 -9.16
CA GLY A 198 7.78 -18.84 -9.90
C GLY A 198 7.46 -20.32 -9.73
N ARG A 199 8.14 -21.06 -8.84
CA ARG A 199 7.88 -22.47 -8.60
C ARG A 199 6.76 -22.65 -7.58
N MET A 200 5.78 -23.50 -7.89
CA MET A 200 4.76 -23.91 -6.93
C MET A 200 5.38 -24.78 -5.83
N LEU A 201 5.00 -24.49 -4.58
CA LEU A 201 5.44 -25.19 -3.39
C LEU A 201 4.39 -26.18 -2.87
N VAL A 202 3.19 -26.15 -3.44
CA VAL A 202 2.10 -27.09 -3.20
C VAL A 202 1.95 -28.03 -4.41
N PRO A 203 1.50 -29.28 -4.19
CA PRO A 203 1.31 -30.24 -5.27
C PRO A 203 0.18 -29.82 -6.22
N GLU A 204 -0.87 -29.17 -5.69
CA GLU A 204 -2.04 -28.72 -6.44
C GLU A 204 -2.68 -27.52 -5.72
N ALA A 205 -3.25 -26.61 -6.50
CA ALA A 205 -4.12 -25.54 -6.02
C ALA A 205 -5.18 -25.24 -7.09
N THR A 206 -6.44 -25.14 -6.69
CA THR A 206 -7.54 -24.84 -7.62
C THR A 206 -8.01 -23.40 -7.44
N LEU A 207 -7.74 -22.56 -8.45
CA LEU A 207 -8.35 -21.25 -8.57
C LEU A 207 -9.55 -21.34 -9.52
N ARG A 208 -10.75 -21.06 -9.00
CA ARG A 208 -11.96 -20.95 -9.82
C ARG A 208 -12.12 -19.51 -10.23
N VAL A 209 -12.09 -19.24 -11.54
CA VAL A 209 -12.34 -17.92 -12.10
C VAL A 209 -13.54 -18.01 -13.03
N SER A 210 -14.52 -17.15 -12.81
CA SER A 210 -15.59 -16.86 -13.75
C SER A 210 -15.50 -15.39 -14.08
N ALA A 211 -15.31 -15.06 -15.35
CA ALA A 211 -15.27 -13.68 -15.80
C ALA A 211 -16.33 -13.49 -16.88
N ASP A 212 -17.16 -12.46 -16.69
CA ASP A 212 -18.16 -12.05 -17.66
C ASP A 212 -17.84 -10.62 -18.09
N PHE A 213 -17.15 -10.53 -19.23
CA PHE A 213 -16.85 -9.25 -19.84
C PHE A 213 -17.95 -8.96 -20.84
N ILE A 214 -19.01 -8.29 -20.39
CA ILE A 214 -20.00 -7.76 -21.32
C ILE A 214 -19.32 -6.63 -22.10
N PRO A 215 -19.30 -6.68 -23.44
CA PRO A 215 -18.95 -5.52 -24.24
C PRO A 215 -20.03 -4.46 -24.00
N ALA A 216 -19.77 -3.50 -23.14
CA ALA A 216 -20.64 -2.36 -22.99
C ALA A 216 -20.31 -1.38 -24.12
N ASP A 217 -21.20 -1.26 -25.11
CA ASP A 217 -21.22 -0.11 -26.02
C ASP A 217 -21.32 1.15 -25.14
N GLY A 218 -20.21 1.90 -25.03
CA GLY A 218 -20.15 3.15 -24.27
C GLY A 218 -19.22 3.19 -23.06
N LEU A 219 -18.40 2.17 -22.78
CA LEU A 219 -17.23 2.32 -21.90
C LEU A 219 -15.99 2.69 -22.74
N PRO A 220 -15.14 3.66 -22.31
CA PRO A 220 -14.03 4.13 -23.11
C PRO A 220 -12.87 3.12 -23.04
N PHE A 221 -12.83 2.21 -24.00
CA PHE A 221 -11.59 1.60 -24.49
C PHE A 221 -11.39 2.01 -25.94
#